data_AF-A0A521WN60-F1
#
_entry.id   AF-A0A521WN60-F1
#
_cell.length_a   1.000
_cell.length_b   1.000
_cell.length_c   1.000
_cell.angle_alpha   90.00
_cell.angle_beta   90.00
_cell.angle_gamma   90.00
#
_symmetry.space_group_name_H-M   'P 1'
#
loop_
_entity.id
_entity.type
_entity.pdbx_description
1 polymer ?
#
loop_
_entity_poly.entity_id
_entity_poly.type
_entity_poly.pdbx_seq_one_letter_code
_entity_poly.pdbx_strand_id
1 'polypeptide(L)'
;MFRDIIESASNSQLNTPTAMPILYVSGVTVTTSQANLEGLVKALQKVTSEALGDITARQVSVFFPQDLCLAGLGEEIIVSIQCLRQKPNRTDDVLSRVAIKVAETVKIWFREAKIVECYILTQDPRYAHTIETNTPAL
;
A
#
# COMPACT_ATOMS: atom_id res chain seq x y z
N MET A 1 24.11 11.17 -39.66
CA MET A 1 24.05 9.81 -39.09
C MET A 1 24.10 9.83 -37.55
N PHE A 2 23.50 10.83 -36.88
CA PHE A 2 23.46 10.98 -35.41
C PHE A 2 22.17 11.63 -34.90
N ARG A 3 21.12 11.69 -35.73
CA ARG A 3 19.80 12.23 -35.32
C ARG A 3 18.77 11.13 -35.04
N ASP A 4 19.00 9.91 -35.53
CA ASP A 4 18.01 8.82 -35.45
C ASP A 4 18.07 8.01 -34.14
N ILE A 5 18.99 8.33 -33.22
CA ILE A 5 19.12 7.65 -31.92
C ILE A 5 18.30 8.35 -30.82
N ILE A 6 17.93 9.62 -30.99
CA ILE A 6 17.18 10.37 -29.95
C ILE A 6 15.65 10.19 -30.11
N GLU A 7 15.15 9.78 -31.27
CA GLU A 7 13.71 9.54 -31.48
C GLU A 7 13.22 8.15 -31.06
N SER A 8 14.11 7.17 -30.83
CA SER A 8 13.71 5.83 -30.36
C SER A 8 13.50 5.73 -28.85
N ALA A 9 13.89 6.76 -28.08
CA ALA A 9 13.65 6.83 -26.64
C ALA A 9 12.20 7.21 -26.27
N SER A 10 11.35 7.55 -27.24
CA SER A 10 9.97 7.99 -27.01
C SER A 10 8.92 6.87 -27.06
N ASN A 11 9.31 5.60 -27.24
CA ASN A 11 8.35 4.50 -27.43
C ASN A 11 8.53 3.28 -26.53
N SER A 12 9.30 3.38 -25.44
CA SER A 12 9.11 2.47 -24.31
C SER A 12 8.19 3.14 -23.30
N GLN A 13 6.89 2.87 -23.41
CA GLN A 13 6.10 2.70 -22.20
C GLN A 13 6.82 1.60 -21.41
N LEU A 14 7.71 2.02 -20.52
CA LEU A 14 8.37 1.15 -19.58
C LEU A 14 7.26 0.32 -18.95
N ASN A 15 7.29 -1.00 -19.19
CA ASN A 15 6.67 -1.98 -18.31
C ASN A 15 7.32 -1.78 -16.95
N THR A 16 6.93 -0.71 -16.27
CA THR A 16 7.52 -0.29 -15.02
C THR A 16 6.85 -1.15 -13.99
N PRO A 17 7.59 -1.95 -13.21
CA PRO A 17 7.04 -2.78 -12.16
C PRO A 17 6.03 -1.95 -11.37
N THR A 18 4.78 -2.41 -11.34
CA THR A 18 3.68 -1.68 -10.74
C THR A 18 4.05 -1.44 -9.29
N ALA A 19 4.27 -0.17 -8.91
CA ALA A 19 4.70 0.17 -7.56
C ALA A 19 3.71 -0.44 -6.56
N MET A 20 4.22 -1.37 -5.74
CA MET A 20 3.46 -2.16 -4.79
C MET A 20 3.20 -1.30 -3.56
N PRO A 21 1.96 -0.85 -3.30
CA PRO A 21 1.68 -0.12 -2.08
C PRO A 21 1.96 -1.02 -0.87
N ILE A 22 2.62 -0.43 0.12
CA ILE A 22 2.94 -1.07 1.39
C ILE A 22 2.12 -0.40 2.46
N LEU A 23 1.25 -1.15 3.13
CA LEU A 23 0.45 -0.68 4.25
C LEU A 23 1.14 -1.11 5.55
N TYR A 24 1.43 -0.15 6.42
CA TYR A 24 1.80 -0.43 7.81
C TYR A 24 0.63 -0.06 8.71
N VAL A 25 0.13 -1.02 9.49
CA VAL A 25 -0.96 -0.84 10.44
C VAL A 25 -0.38 -0.92 11.86
N SER A 26 -0.22 0.22 12.51
CA SER A 26 0.38 0.36 13.84
C SER A 26 -0.70 0.54 14.91
N GLY A 27 -0.37 0.25 16.18
CA GLY A 27 -1.33 0.30 17.29
C GLY A 27 -2.16 -0.97 17.45
N VAL A 28 -1.75 -2.08 16.83
CA VAL A 28 -2.46 -3.36 16.88
C VAL A 28 -2.02 -4.18 18.08
N THR A 29 -2.99 -4.63 18.89
CA THR A 29 -2.69 -5.38 20.13
C THR A 29 -2.00 -6.70 19.84
N VAL A 30 -0.98 -7.01 20.66
CA VAL A 30 -0.27 -8.31 20.63
C VAL A 30 -1.19 -9.49 20.93
N THR A 31 -2.38 -9.23 21.46
CA THR A 31 -3.43 -10.22 21.74
C THR A 31 -4.35 -10.47 20.54
N THR A 32 -4.22 -9.69 19.45
CA THR A 32 -5.00 -9.90 18.23
C THR A 32 -4.66 -11.25 17.63
N SER A 33 -5.68 -12.06 17.34
CA SER A 33 -5.47 -13.41 16.82
C SER A 33 -4.88 -13.38 15.40
N GLN A 34 -4.04 -14.37 15.09
CA GLN A 34 -3.45 -14.53 13.76
C GLN A 34 -4.53 -14.60 12.66
N ALA A 35 -5.62 -15.33 12.91
CA ALA A 35 -6.73 -15.43 11.96
C ALA A 35 -7.40 -14.07 11.68
N ASN A 36 -7.49 -13.20 12.70
CA ASN A 36 -8.00 -11.84 12.50
C ASN A 36 -7.03 -10.98 11.67
N LEU A 37 -5.73 -11.08 11.96
CA LEU A 37 -4.71 -10.38 11.18
C LEU A 37 -4.73 -10.81 9.71
N GLU A 38 -4.80 -12.10 9.42
CA GLU A 38 -4.87 -12.63 8.05
C GLU A 38 -6.14 -12.20 7.31
N GLY A 39 -7.27 -12.16 8.03
CA GLY A 39 -8.52 -11.66 7.48
C GLY A 39 -8.44 -10.16 7.15
N LEU A 40 -7.86 -9.37 8.05
CA LEU A 40 -7.63 -7.95 7.83
C LEU A 40 -6.66 -7.70 6.66
N VAL A 41 -5.58 -8.48 6.53
CA VAL A 41 -4.66 -8.42 5.38
C VAL A 41 -5.44 -8.57 4.08
N LYS A 42 -6.25 -9.63 3.95
CA LYS A 42 -7.05 -9.88 2.74
C LYS A 42 -8.03 -8.73 2.45
N ALA A 43 -8.68 -8.20 3.49
CA ALA A 43 -9.61 -7.09 3.36
C ALA A 43 -8.90 -5.80 2.88
N LEU A 44 -7.76 -5.47 3.48
CA LEU A 44 -6.94 -4.30 3.12
C LEU A 44 -6.38 -4.40 1.71
N GLN A 45 -5.86 -5.58 1.33
CA GLN A 45 -5.37 -5.84 -0.01
C GLN A 45 -6.48 -5.64 -1.05
N LYS A 46 -7.66 -6.22 -0.80
CA LYS A 46 -8.83 -6.08 -1.67
C LYS A 46 -9.23 -4.63 -1.82
N VAL A 47 -9.55 -3.94 -0.72
CA VAL A 47 -10.11 -2.59 -0.75
C VAL A 47 -9.13 -1.57 -1.37
N THR A 48 -7.83 -1.72 -1.10
CA THR A 48 -6.78 -0.87 -1.68
C THR A 48 -6.70 -1.08 -3.20
N SER A 49 -6.68 -2.33 -3.65
CA SER A 49 -6.61 -2.64 -5.09
C SER A 49 -7.85 -2.18 -5.85
N GLU A 50 -9.05 -2.36 -5.29
CA GLU A 50 -10.31 -1.90 -5.89
C GLU A 50 -10.39 -0.37 -5.94
N ALA A 51 -9.89 0.31 -4.91
CA ALA A 51 -9.91 1.78 -4.85
C ALA A 51 -8.93 2.42 -5.85
N LEU A 52 -7.78 1.79 -6.09
CA LEU A 52 -6.76 2.21 -7.05
C LEU A 52 -7.11 1.82 -8.49
N GLY A 53 -7.72 0.66 -8.70
CA GLY A 53 -8.18 0.16 -10.00
C GLY A 53 -7.08 -0.25 -10.99
N ASP A 54 -5.80 -0.01 -10.67
CA ASP A 54 -4.67 -0.26 -11.57
C ASP A 54 -3.67 -1.30 -11.04
N ILE A 55 -4.01 -1.97 -9.93
CA ILE A 55 -3.23 -3.05 -9.31
C ILE A 55 -4.17 -4.18 -8.86
N THR A 56 -3.60 -5.35 -8.62
CA THR A 56 -4.30 -6.48 -7.99
C THR A 56 -4.06 -6.53 -6.48
N ALA A 57 -4.93 -7.23 -5.74
CA ALA A 57 -4.78 -7.43 -4.30
C ALA A 57 -3.41 -8.04 -3.90
N ARG A 58 -2.85 -8.93 -4.74
CA ARG A 58 -1.54 -9.56 -4.49
C ARG A 58 -0.36 -8.59 -4.58
N GLN A 59 -0.56 -7.43 -5.20
CA GLN A 59 0.45 -6.38 -5.33
C GLN A 59 0.40 -5.38 -4.16
N VAL A 60 -0.48 -5.61 -3.18
CA VAL A 60 -0.57 -4.82 -1.96
C VAL A 60 0.09 -5.60 -0.82
N SER A 61 1.12 -5.03 -0.20
CA SER A 61 1.75 -5.60 0.99
C SER A 61 1.15 -4.97 2.25
N VAL A 62 0.94 -5.77 3.29
CA VAL A 62 0.39 -5.31 4.57
C VAL A 62 1.27 -5.83 5.69
N PHE A 63 1.70 -4.94 6.59
CA PHE A 63 2.55 -5.25 7.73
C PHE A 63 1.96 -4.68 9.02
N PHE A 64 2.20 -5.38 10.12
CA PHE A 64 1.83 -4.97 11.48
C PHE A 64 3.13 -4.81 12.27
N PRO A 65 3.76 -3.62 12.26
CA PRO A 65 4.95 -3.39 13.07
C PRO A 65 4.63 -3.63 14.55
N GLN A 66 5.57 -4.21 15.29
CA GLN A 66 5.42 -4.39 16.73
C GLN A 66 5.66 -3.05 17.42
N ASP A 67 4.63 -2.56 18.12
CA ASP A 67 4.74 -1.34 18.92
C ASP A 67 5.59 -1.60 20.18
N LEU A 68 6.54 -0.70 20.44
CA LEU A 68 7.38 -0.73 21.66
C LEU A 68 6.70 -0.02 22.84
N CYS A 69 5.77 0.90 22.56
CA CYS A 69 4.98 1.60 23.57
C CYS A 69 3.59 0.97 23.68
N LEU A 70 3.17 0.63 24.89
CA LEU A 70 1.86 0.01 25.14
C LEU A 70 0.74 1.02 25.38
N ALA A 71 1.07 2.30 25.63
CA ALA A 71 0.06 3.33 25.82
C ALA A 71 -0.65 3.65 24.49
N GLY A 72 -1.98 3.70 24.51
CA GLY A 72 -2.82 3.98 23.32
C GLY A 72 -3.01 2.78 22.38
N LEU A 73 -2.38 1.64 22.67
CA LEU A 73 -2.40 0.46 21.83
C LEU A 73 -3.80 -0.18 21.81
N GLY A 74 -4.38 -0.34 20.62
CA GLY A 74 -5.76 -0.77 20.41
C GLY A 74 -6.80 0.36 20.55
N GLU A 75 -6.41 1.53 21.06
CA GLU A 75 -7.26 2.72 21.10
C GLU A 75 -7.00 3.63 19.88
N GLU A 76 -5.75 3.74 19.47
CA GLU A 76 -5.32 4.57 18.34
C GLU A 76 -4.64 3.66 17.32
N ILE A 77 -5.20 3.62 16.10
CA ILE A 77 -4.65 2.80 15.01
C ILE A 77 -4.26 3.72 13.87
N ILE A 78 -2.99 3.63 13.47
CA ILE A 78 -2.43 4.43 12.40
C ILE A 78 -2.10 3.52 11.24
N VAL A 79 -2.65 3.85 10.06
CA VAL A 79 -2.31 3.20 8.81
C VAL A 79 -1.48 4.14 7.95
N SER A 80 -0.29 3.71 7.56
CA SER A 80 0.50 4.42 6.56
C SER A 80 0.57 3.61 5.28
N ILE A 81 0.16 4.22 4.16
CA ILE A 81 0.27 3.66 2.82
C ILE A 81 1.52 4.27 2.18
N GLN A 82 2.53 3.46 1.96
CA GLN A 82 3.83 3.86 1.44
C GLN A 82 4.08 3.28 0.04
N CYS A 83 5.15 3.75 -0.60
CA CYS A 83 5.60 3.29 -1.91
C CYS A 83 4.58 3.45 -3.05
N LEU A 84 3.61 4.35 -2.85
CA LEU A 84 2.62 4.66 -3.87
C LEU A 84 3.23 5.63 -4.88
N ARG A 85 3.69 5.09 -6.01
CA ARG A 85 4.23 5.89 -7.12
C ARG A 85 3.16 6.81 -7.69
N GLN A 86 3.54 8.06 -7.96
CA GLN A 86 2.68 9.00 -8.66
C GLN A 86 2.38 8.49 -10.08
N LYS A 87 1.10 8.50 -10.45
CA LYS A 87 0.62 8.22 -11.81
C LYS A 87 -0.49 9.21 -12.16
N PRO A 88 -0.68 9.55 -13.45
CA PRO A 88 -1.72 10.51 -13.86
C PRO A 88 -3.14 10.13 -13.40
N ASN A 89 -3.44 8.83 -13.31
CA ASN A 89 -4.73 8.32 -12.88
C ASN A 89 -4.91 8.27 -11.35
N ARG A 90 -3.88 8.57 -10.55
CA ARG A 90 -3.92 8.58 -9.08
C ARG A 90 -4.06 10.00 -8.58
N THR A 91 -5.20 10.62 -8.89
CA THR A 91 -5.54 11.98 -8.46
C THR A 91 -5.76 12.05 -6.95
N ASP A 92 -5.78 13.26 -6.40
CA ASP A 92 -6.06 13.49 -4.98
C ASP A 92 -7.39 12.85 -4.53
N ASP A 93 -8.41 12.86 -5.39
CA ASP A 93 -9.69 12.19 -5.13
C ASP A 93 -9.56 10.67 -5.04
N VAL A 94 -8.72 10.06 -5.89
CA VAL A 94 -8.43 8.62 -5.84
C VAL A 94 -7.69 8.29 -4.55
N LEU A 95 -6.66 9.08 -4.21
CA LEU A 95 -5.86 8.88 -3.00
C LEU A 95 -6.71 9.07 -1.73
N SER A 96 -7.52 10.11 -1.68
CA SER A 96 -8.47 10.36 -0.59
C SER A 96 -9.44 9.19 -0.41
N ARG A 97 -10.03 8.70 -1.51
CA ARG A 97 -10.92 7.52 -1.47
C ARG A 97 -10.21 6.26 -0.98
N VAL A 98 -8.96 6.04 -1.37
CA VAL A 98 -8.14 4.92 -0.87
C VAL A 98 -7.95 5.04 0.64
N ALA A 99 -7.53 6.21 1.13
CA ALA A 99 -7.30 6.45 2.55
C ALA A 99 -8.57 6.23 3.38
N ILE A 100 -9.70 6.78 2.94
CA ILE A 100 -11.01 6.63 3.59
C ILE A 100 -11.39 5.15 3.68
N LYS A 101 -11.39 4.44 2.54
CA LYS A 101 -11.80 3.03 2.51
C LYS A 101 -10.90 2.13 3.36
N VAL A 102 -9.60 2.41 3.40
CA VAL A 102 -8.64 1.69 4.24
C VAL A 102 -8.93 1.96 5.73
N ALA A 103 -9.10 3.22 6.12
CA ALA A 103 -9.45 3.57 7.51
C ALA A 103 -10.78 2.94 7.96
N GLU A 104 -11.82 3.03 7.13
CA GLU A 104 -13.12 2.40 7.39
C GLU A 104 -12.99 0.88 7.56
N THR A 105 -12.21 0.23 6.69
CA THR A 105 -11.95 -1.20 6.79
C THR A 105 -11.30 -1.55 8.12
N VAL A 106 -10.25 -0.83 8.51
CA VAL A 106 -9.56 -1.06 9.79
C VAL A 106 -10.49 -0.84 10.98
N LYS A 107 -11.32 0.20 10.94
CA LYS A 107 -12.30 0.50 12.00
C LYS A 107 -13.35 -0.61 12.16
N ILE A 108 -13.75 -1.30 11.09
CA ILE A 108 -14.67 -2.45 11.18
C ILE A 108 -14.04 -3.61 11.97
N TRP A 109 -12.74 -3.83 11.81
CA TRP A 109 -11.99 -4.89 12.47
C TRP A 109 -11.63 -4.54 13.92
N PHE A 110 -11.31 -3.27 14.18
CA PHE A 110 -10.97 -2.75 15.52
C PHE A 110 -12.03 -1.76 15.99
N ARG A 111 -13.21 -2.29 16.33
CA ARG A 111 -14.38 -1.47 16.69
C ARG A 111 -14.13 -0.58 17.90
N GLU A 112 -13.33 -1.07 18.85
CA GLU A 112 -12.99 -0.37 20.09
C GLU A 112 -11.96 0.75 19.91
N ALA A 113 -11.24 0.80 18.77
CA ALA A 113 -10.28 1.86 18.52
C ALA A 113 -10.99 3.22 18.47
N LYS A 114 -10.63 4.15 19.35
CA LYS A 114 -11.21 5.50 19.40
C LYS A 114 -10.87 6.29 18.14
N ILE A 115 -9.66 6.10 17.63
CA ILE A 115 -9.12 6.82 16.48
C ILE A 115 -8.55 5.82 15.48
N VAL A 116 -8.91 5.98 14.20
CA VAL A 116 -8.27 5.29 13.08
C VAL A 116 -7.87 6.34 12.07
N GLU A 117 -6.58 6.52 11.86
CA GLU A 117 -6.03 7.49 10.91
C GLU A 117 -5.34 6.76 9.76
N CYS A 118 -5.48 7.28 8.55
CA CYS A 118 -4.82 6.74 7.38
C CYS A 118 -4.11 7.86 6.60
N TYR A 119 -2.81 7.68 6.40
CA TYR A 119 -1.97 8.61 5.64
C TYR A 119 -1.39 7.95 4.42
N ILE A 120 -1.25 8.70 3.33
CA ILE A 120 -0.60 8.25 2.11
C ILE A 120 0.71 9.00 1.94
N LEU A 121 1.80 8.27 1.93
CA LEU A 121 3.14 8.76 1.64
C LEU A 121 3.49 8.36 0.21
N THR A 122 3.37 9.33 -0.71
CA THR A 122 3.75 9.11 -2.11
C THR A 122 5.26 9.05 -2.26
N GLN A 123 5.74 8.11 -3.08
CA GLN A 123 7.17 7.96 -3.34
C GLN A 123 7.51 8.61 -4.68
N ASP A 124 8.59 9.40 -4.67
CA ASP A 124 9.20 9.88 -5.91
C ASP A 124 9.75 8.67 -6.69
N PRO A 125 9.30 8.46 -7.94
CA PRO A 125 9.68 7.30 -8.74
C PRO A 125 11.19 7.17 -8.98
N ARG A 126 11.96 8.25 -8.86
CA ARG A 126 13.41 8.25 -9.12
C ARG A 126 14.20 7.45 -8.08
N TYR A 127 13.63 7.22 -6.90
CA TYR A 127 14.29 6.51 -5.80
C TYR A 127 13.77 5.08 -5.59
N ALA A 128 13.00 4.54 -6.54
CA ALA A 128 12.46 3.19 -6.46
C ALA A 128 13.18 2.25 -7.44
N HIS A 129 13.68 1.12 -6.93
CA HIS A 129 14.27 0.04 -7.72
C HIS A 129 13.61 -1.29 -7.38
N THR A 130 13.23 -2.05 -8.40
CA THR A 130 12.70 -3.41 -8.25
C THR A 130 13.74 -4.38 -8.83
N ILE A 131 14.07 -5.42 -8.08
CA ILE A 131 14.89 -6.53 -8.56
C ILE A 131 13.96 -7.74 -8.70
N GLU A 132 13.76 -8.20 -9.93
CA GLU A 132 13.04 -9.45 -10.20
C GLU A 132 14.04 -10.61 -10.16
N THR A 133 13.91 -11.48 -9.17
CA THR A 133 14.69 -12.73 -9.15
C THR A 133 13.91 -13.79 -9.92
N ASN A 134 14.46 -14.24 -11.05
CA ASN A 134 13.96 -15.42 -11.76
C ASN A 134 14.23 -16.66 -10.90
N THR A 135 13.33 -16.98 -9.97
CA THR A 135 13.35 -18.29 -9.31
C THR A 135 12.77 -19.31 -10.30
N PRO A 136 13.54 -20.32 -10.75
CA PRO A 136 13.00 -21.39 -11.57
C PRO A 136 11.84 -22.07 -10.81
N ALA A 137 10.73 -22.34 -11.49
CA ALA A 137 9.65 -23.14 -10.92
C ALA A 137 10.22 -24.52 -10.55
N LEU A 138 10.07 -24.90 -9.27
CA LEU A 138 10.30 -26.27 -8.78
C LEU A 138 9.12 -27.17 -9.16
#